data_AF-A0A0K2V1W2-F1
#
_entry.id   AF-A0A0K2V1W2-F1
#
_cell.length_a   1.000
_cell.length_b   1.000
_cell.length_c   1.000
_cell.angle_alpha   90.00
_cell.angle_beta   90.00
_cell.angle_gamma   90.00
#
_symmetry.space_group_name_H-M   'P 1'
#
loop_
_entity.id
_entity.type
_entity.pdbx_description
1 polymer ?
#
loop_
_entity_poly.entity_id
_entity_poly.type
_entity_poly.pdbx_seq_one_letter_code
_entity_poly.pdbx_strand_id
1 'polypeptide(L)'
;MAEEISNLREDIINESFIKEILKEKYGDNVKFLSYTASVGSEKGDNYVGDLVAIDVKVKCVDNNEEKTMYWMCKATKRGKCEKGVQEFTLFERELAFYTTFLEDLEKYVKPKILRTVPLIYSVNKPDLQTLVFNNLGAEDYEDPKNKRFGLDDDHVLKVCKWLAELHGSAHVLFQKYPGGFTEWKKNNFFSETIQSDNFDKYTDAMLNGFYNLLEDLRNGSENDSTIQCFETSLKDFFEERPNDISIPVKMKMALYDSRLI
;
A
#
# COMPACT_ATOMS: atom_id res chain seq x y z
N MET A 1 -0.91 30.78 -0.07
CA MET A 1 -1.91 29.76 0.32
C MET A 1 -1.59 28.53 -0.51
N ALA A 2 -1.16 27.43 0.12
CA ALA A 2 -1.02 26.17 -0.60
C ALA A 2 -2.43 25.64 -0.87
N GLU A 3 -2.74 25.31 -2.13
CA GLU A 3 -3.99 24.62 -2.46
C GLU A 3 -4.09 23.34 -1.64
N GLU A 4 -5.21 23.17 -0.93
CA GLU A 4 -5.56 21.88 -0.33
C GLU A 4 -5.78 20.88 -1.47
N ILE A 5 -4.81 19.99 -1.66
CA ILE A 5 -4.87 18.98 -2.72
C ILE A 5 -5.88 17.92 -2.32
N SER A 6 -6.88 17.68 -3.16
CA SER A 6 -7.90 16.65 -2.91
C SER A 6 -7.29 15.25 -2.85
N ASN A 7 -7.57 14.53 -1.76
CA ASN A 7 -7.19 13.12 -1.60
C ASN A 7 -7.92 12.18 -2.59
N LEU A 8 -8.92 12.67 -3.32
CA LEU A 8 -9.62 11.90 -4.35
C LEU A 8 -8.84 11.84 -5.68
N ARG A 9 -7.78 12.64 -5.82
CA ARG A 9 -6.86 12.59 -6.97
C ARG A 9 -7.56 12.69 -8.31
N GLU A 10 -8.53 13.60 -8.43
CA GLU A 10 -9.30 13.86 -9.66
C GLU A 10 -8.41 14.27 -10.85
N ASP A 11 -7.18 14.72 -10.57
CA ASP A 11 -6.13 14.96 -11.57
C ASP A 11 -5.76 13.70 -12.38
N ILE A 12 -5.91 12.52 -11.78
CA ILE A 12 -5.65 11.22 -12.42
C ILE A 12 -6.92 10.37 -12.49
N ILE A 13 -7.62 10.25 -11.37
CA ILE A 13 -8.78 9.37 -11.19
C ILE A 13 -10.03 10.13 -11.64
N ASN A 14 -10.27 10.12 -12.94
CA ASN A 14 -11.42 10.75 -13.57
C ASN A 14 -12.07 9.83 -14.61
N GLU A 15 -13.16 10.30 -15.21
CA GLU A 15 -13.94 9.53 -16.18
C GLU A 15 -13.11 9.05 -17.38
N SER A 16 -12.15 9.86 -17.86
CA SER A 16 -11.31 9.48 -18.99
C SER A 16 -10.43 8.28 -18.63
N PHE A 17 -9.77 8.34 -17.47
CA PHE A 17 -8.95 7.25 -16.95
C PHE A 17 -9.75 5.96 -16.74
N ILE A 18 -10.95 6.06 -16.15
CA ILE A 18 -11.83 4.90 -15.93
C ILE A 18 -12.26 4.27 -17.26
N LYS A 19 -12.64 5.09 -18.26
CA LYS A 19 -13.01 4.59 -19.59
C LYS A 19 -11.87 3.90 -20.30
N GLU A 20 -10.64 4.39 -20.14
CA GLU A 20 -9.44 3.76 -20.70
C GLU A 20 -9.25 2.35 -20.13
N ILE A 21 -9.32 2.19 -18.80
CA ILE A 21 -9.23 0.89 -18.12
C ILE A 21 -10.32 -0.06 -18.61
N LEU A 22 -11.57 0.41 -18.70
CA LEU A 22 -12.69 -0.40 -19.17
C LEU A 22 -12.46 -0.88 -20.59
N LYS A 23 -11.97 0.00 -21.47
CA LYS A 23 -11.67 -0.33 -22.87
C LYS A 23 -10.53 -1.33 -22.99
N GLU A 24 -9.45 -1.15 -22.23
CA GLU A 24 -8.30 -2.07 -22.22
C GLU A 24 -8.72 -3.48 -21.78
N LYS A 25 -9.50 -3.59 -20.70
CA LYS A 25 -9.81 -4.88 -20.08
C LYS A 25 -11.02 -5.59 -20.69
N TYR A 26 -12.03 -4.85 -21.10
CA TYR A 26 -13.31 -5.39 -21.53
C TYR A 26 -13.67 -5.06 -22.98
N GLY A 27 -12.89 -4.20 -23.66
CA GLY A 27 -13.19 -3.75 -25.01
C GLY A 27 -14.57 -3.10 -25.11
N ASP A 28 -15.30 -3.42 -26.17
CA ASP A 28 -16.66 -2.91 -26.39
C ASP A 28 -17.75 -3.72 -25.67
N ASN A 29 -17.38 -4.69 -24.81
CA ASN A 29 -18.36 -5.54 -24.12
C ASN A 29 -19.06 -4.84 -22.94
N VAL A 30 -18.51 -3.72 -22.46
CA VAL A 30 -19.08 -2.92 -21.39
C VAL A 30 -19.16 -1.45 -21.80
N LYS A 31 -20.27 -0.78 -21.44
CA LYS A 31 -20.46 0.66 -21.61
C LYS A 31 -20.41 1.33 -20.26
N PHE A 32 -19.53 2.31 -20.12
CA PHE A 32 -19.49 3.17 -18.93
C PHE A 32 -20.80 3.94 -18.77
N LEU A 33 -21.33 4.01 -17.54
CA LEU A 33 -22.52 4.79 -17.20
C LEU A 33 -22.16 5.97 -16.28
N SER A 34 -21.53 5.68 -15.14
CA SER A 34 -21.14 6.66 -14.14
C SER A 34 -20.10 6.06 -13.18
N TYR A 35 -19.47 6.90 -12.36
CA TYR A 35 -18.70 6.43 -11.20
C TYR A 35 -18.92 7.33 -9.99
N THR A 36 -18.65 6.80 -8.81
CA THR A 36 -18.48 7.58 -7.57
C THR A 36 -17.11 7.28 -6.98
N ALA A 37 -16.53 8.27 -6.29
CA ALA A 37 -15.23 8.15 -5.64
C ALA A 37 -15.32 8.58 -4.17
N SER A 38 -14.59 7.89 -3.31
CA SER A 38 -14.43 8.24 -1.90
C SER A 38 -13.00 7.97 -1.45
N VAL A 39 -12.57 8.62 -0.38
CA VAL A 39 -11.27 8.36 0.23
C VAL A 39 -11.26 6.90 0.71
N GLY A 40 -10.27 6.12 0.26
CA GLY A 40 -10.15 4.68 0.51
C GLY A 40 -9.37 4.33 1.78
N SER A 41 -8.98 5.33 2.58
CA SER A 41 -8.24 5.14 3.81
C SER A 41 -8.57 6.16 4.88
N GLU A 42 -8.38 5.78 6.14
CA GLU A 42 -8.56 6.68 7.28
C GLU A 42 -7.33 7.59 7.48
N LYS A 43 -7.49 8.60 8.33
CA LYS A 43 -6.40 9.53 8.65
C LYS A 43 -5.22 8.77 9.27
N GLY A 44 -4.06 8.92 8.63
CA GLY A 44 -2.77 8.29 8.99
C GLY A 44 -2.65 6.79 8.65
N ASP A 45 -3.50 6.30 7.77
CA ASP A 45 -3.16 5.15 6.93
C ASP A 45 -2.46 5.62 5.63
N ASN A 46 -1.77 4.70 4.94
CA ASN A 46 -1.18 4.88 3.59
C ASN A 46 -0.24 6.09 3.39
N TYR A 47 0.95 6.01 3.99
CA TYR A 47 1.96 7.06 3.91
C TYR A 47 2.55 7.36 2.55
N VAL A 48 2.63 6.33 1.72
CA VAL A 48 3.37 6.34 0.46
C VAL A 48 2.49 6.79 -0.71
N GLY A 49 1.17 6.68 -0.58
CA GLY A 49 0.22 6.97 -1.65
C GLY A 49 -1.19 7.23 -1.14
N ASP A 50 -1.97 7.96 -1.93
CA ASP A 50 -3.39 8.18 -1.66
C ASP A 50 -4.19 6.95 -2.12
N LEU A 51 -5.12 6.47 -1.28
CA LEU A 51 -6.08 5.44 -1.67
C LEU A 51 -7.43 6.07 -1.97
N VAL A 52 -8.01 5.70 -3.10
CA VAL A 52 -9.32 6.16 -3.56
C VAL A 52 -10.15 4.94 -3.93
N ALA A 53 -11.24 4.71 -3.19
CA ALA A 53 -12.22 3.71 -3.53
C ALA A 53 -13.15 4.27 -4.61
N ILE A 54 -13.39 3.50 -5.68
CA ILE A 54 -14.28 3.90 -6.76
C ILE A 54 -15.29 2.80 -7.10
N ASP A 55 -16.54 3.22 -7.28
CA ASP A 55 -17.64 2.37 -7.72
C ASP A 55 -17.99 2.72 -9.15
N VAL A 56 -17.69 1.83 -10.09
CA VAL A 56 -17.86 2.05 -11.52
C VAL A 56 -19.11 1.32 -12.00
N LYS A 57 -20.14 2.08 -12.40
CA LYS A 57 -21.35 1.53 -13.00
C LYS A 57 -21.15 1.35 -14.49
N VAL A 58 -21.37 0.13 -14.97
CA VAL A 58 -21.30 -0.21 -16.38
C VAL A 58 -22.54 -0.98 -16.84
N LYS A 59 -22.76 -0.96 -18.14
CA LYS A 59 -23.76 -1.76 -18.82
C LYS A 59 -23.10 -2.82 -19.69
N CYS A 60 -23.41 -4.09 -19.46
CA CYS A 60 -22.98 -5.19 -20.31
C CYS A 60 -23.70 -5.11 -21.66
N VAL A 61 -22.97 -5.21 -22.77
CA VAL A 61 -23.52 -5.00 -24.12
C VAL A 61 -24.29 -6.23 -24.64
N ASP A 62 -23.90 -7.42 -24.20
CA ASP A 62 -24.48 -8.71 -24.57
C ASP A 62 -25.89 -8.92 -24.02
N ASN A 63 -26.13 -8.56 -22.76
CA ASN A 63 -27.39 -8.80 -22.07
C ASN A 63 -28.10 -7.51 -21.60
N ASN A 64 -27.49 -6.35 -21.82
CA ASN A 64 -28.02 -5.04 -21.43
C ASN A 64 -28.19 -4.86 -19.91
N GLU A 65 -27.58 -5.73 -19.09
CA GLU A 65 -27.60 -5.65 -17.63
C GLU A 65 -26.65 -4.58 -17.11
N GLU A 66 -27.05 -3.91 -16.04
CA GLU A 66 -26.20 -2.97 -15.31
C GLU A 66 -25.51 -3.68 -14.15
N LYS A 67 -24.21 -3.41 -13.99
CA LYS A 67 -23.41 -3.92 -12.89
C LYS A 67 -22.52 -2.83 -12.33
N THR A 68 -22.21 -2.94 -11.05
CA THR A 68 -21.23 -2.08 -10.37
C THR A 68 -19.95 -2.88 -10.16
N MET A 69 -18.82 -2.32 -10.58
CA MET A 69 -17.49 -2.84 -10.28
C MET A 69 -16.87 -2.00 -9.16
N TYR A 70 -16.29 -2.65 -8.17
CA TYR A 70 -15.68 -1.99 -7.01
C TYR A 70 -14.16 -2.04 -7.13
N TRP A 71 -13.52 -0.87 -7.29
CA TRP A 71 -12.07 -0.77 -7.43
C TRP A 71 -11.45 0.04 -6.31
N MET A 72 -10.19 -0.26 -6.02
CA MET A 72 -9.33 0.51 -5.12
C MET A 72 -8.16 1.05 -5.93
N CYS A 73 -8.10 2.37 -6.10
CA CYS A 73 -7.02 3.06 -6.78
C CYS A 73 -5.99 3.53 -5.77
N LYS A 74 -4.74 3.13 -5.96
CA LYS A 74 -3.59 3.64 -5.21
C LYS A 74 -2.84 4.61 -6.09
N ALA A 75 -2.71 5.86 -5.68
CA ALA A 75 -2.01 6.90 -6.44
C ALA A 75 -0.80 7.44 -5.67
N THR A 76 0.27 7.81 -6.37
CA THR A 76 1.48 8.37 -5.73
C THR A 76 1.17 9.64 -4.97
N LYS A 77 1.55 9.73 -3.70
CA LYS A 77 1.24 10.90 -2.86
C LYS A 77 1.92 12.16 -3.41
N ARG A 78 1.17 13.26 -3.54
CA ARG A 78 1.72 14.57 -3.92
C ARG A 78 2.43 15.23 -2.73
N GLY A 79 3.52 15.94 -2.99
CA GLY A 79 4.19 16.79 -1.99
C GLY A 79 5.54 16.27 -1.50
N LYS A 80 5.90 16.54 -0.23
CA LYS A 80 7.29 16.39 0.26
C LYS A 80 7.87 14.96 0.11
N CYS A 81 7.02 13.93 0.12
CA CYS A 81 7.46 12.53 0.00
C CYS A 81 7.47 12.02 -1.45
N GLU A 82 6.93 12.78 -2.41
CA GLU A 82 6.73 12.36 -3.81
C GLU A 82 8.05 11.95 -4.49
N LYS A 83 9.11 12.75 -4.30
CA LYS A 83 10.45 12.46 -4.83
C LYS A 83 11.02 11.17 -4.27
N GLY A 84 10.86 10.93 -2.97
CA GLY A 84 11.31 9.67 -2.35
C GLY A 84 10.58 8.47 -2.95
N VAL A 85 9.26 8.53 -3.07
CA VAL A 85 8.46 7.43 -3.65
C VAL A 85 8.89 7.09 -5.08
N GLN A 86 9.17 8.11 -5.89
CA GLN A 86 9.70 7.95 -7.26
C GLN A 86 11.11 7.36 -7.27
N GLU A 87 12.01 7.83 -6.40
CA GLU A 87 13.39 7.32 -6.29
C GLU A 87 13.46 5.84 -5.89
N PHE A 88 12.46 5.34 -5.15
CA PHE A 88 12.38 3.93 -4.76
C PHE A 88 11.67 3.03 -5.76
N THR A 89 11.10 3.59 -6.83
CA THR A 89 10.32 2.85 -7.84
C THR A 89 9.26 1.94 -7.20
N LEU A 90 8.61 2.42 -6.13
CA LEU A 90 7.75 1.57 -5.29
C LEU A 90 6.55 1.03 -6.08
N PHE A 91 5.99 1.86 -6.97
CA PHE A 91 4.85 1.50 -7.79
C PHE A 91 5.23 0.49 -8.88
N GLU A 92 6.41 0.62 -9.47
CA GLU A 92 6.92 -0.32 -10.46
C GLU A 92 7.26 -1.67 -9.83
N ARG A 93 7.82 -1.67 -8.61
CA ARG A 93 8.07 -2.90 -7.85
C ARG A 93 6.78 -3.58 -7.43
N GLU A 94 5.79 -2.80 -6.99
CA GLU A 94 4.46 -3.32 -6.66
C GLU A 94 3.78 -3.89 -7.90
N LEU A 95 3.84 -3.21 -9.04
CA LEU A 95 3.35 -3.73 -10.31
C LEU A 95 4.04 -5.07 -10.66
N ALA A 96 5.37 -5.11 -10.63
CA ALA A 96 6.15 -6.33 -10.93
C ALA A 96 5.84 -7.48 -9.96
N PHE A 97 5.48 -7.19 -8.71
CA PHE A 97 4.97 -8.22 -7.81
C PHE A 97 3.72 -8.87 -8.40
N TYR A 98 2.69 -8.09 -8.74
CA TYR A 98 1.42 -8.61 -9.22
C TYR A 98 1.48 -9.22 -10.64
N THR A 99 2.24 -8.63 -11.56
CA THR A 99 2.26 -9.05 -12.98
C THR A 99 3.40 -9.97 -13.35
N THR A 100 4.35 -10.23 -12.43
CA THR A 100 5.52 -11.05 -12.78
C THR A 100 5.80 -12.08 -11.71
N PHE A 101 5.98 -11.66 -10.46
CA PHE A 101 6.26 -12.61 -9.38
C PHE A 101 5.09 -13.58 -9.14
N LEU A 102 3.84 -13.08 -9.09
CA LEU A 102 2.68 -13.95 -8.91
C LEU A 102 2.44 -14.86 -10.12
N GLU A 103 2.65 -14.37 -11.35
CA GLU A 103 2.53 -15.18 -12.56
C GLU A 103 3.56 -16.31 -12.60
N ASP A 104 4.80 -16.03 -12.21
CA ASP A 104 5.84 -17.05 -12.09
C ASP A 104 5.54 -18.06 -10.97
N LEU A 105 5.04 -17.62 -9.81
CA LEU A 105 4.57 -18.52 -8.77
C LEU A 105 3.48 -19.46 -9.29
N GLU A 106 2.49 -18.93 -10.01
CA GLU A 106 1.43 -19.74 -10.61
C GLU A 106 2.01 -20.69 -11.67
N LYS A 107 2.92 -20.23 -12.53
CA LYS A 107 3.51 -21.06 -13.59
C LYS A 107 4.33 -22.23 -13.04
N TYR A 108 5.21 -21.98 -12.08
CA TYR A 108 6.21 -22.97 -11.63
C TYR A 108 5.78 -23.76 -10.39
N VAL A 109 4.89 -23.21 -9.56
CA VAL A 109 4.55 -23.77 -8.24
C VAL A 109 3.06 -24.05 -8.09
N LYS A 110 2.16 -23.18 -8.58
CA LYS A 110 0.70 -23.25 -8.42
C LYS A 110 0.24 -23.30 -6.95
N PRO A 111 0.73 -22.41 -6.07
CA PRO A 111 0.37 -22.48 -4.66
C PRO A 111 -1.06 -21.98 -4.46
N LYS A 112 -1.78 -22.57 -3.49
CA LYS A 112 -3.19 -22.23 -3.24
C LYS A 112 -3.34 -20.79 -2.75
N ILE A 113 -2.28 -20.27 -2.15
CA ILE A 113 -2.19 -18.95 -1.56
C ILE A 113 -2.48 -17.79 -2.52
N LEU A 114 -2.26 -17.96 -3.83
CA LEU A 114 -2.46 -16.88 -4.80
C LEU A 114 -3.92 -16.43 -4.89
N ARG A 115 -4.86 -17.27 -4.45
CA ARG A 115 -6.29 -16.98 -4.43
C ARG A 115 -6.70 -15.92 -3.41
N THR A 116 -5.81 -15.58 -2.47
CA THR A 116 -6.09 -14.59 -1.41
C THR A 116 -5.38 -13.27 -1.64
N VAL A 117 -4.68 -13.11 -2.78
CA VAL A 117 -3.95 -11.89 -3.12
C VAL A 117 -4.87 -10.98 -3.93
N PRO A 118 -4.89 -9.65 -3.68
CA PRO A 118 -5.67 -8.72 -4.50
C PRO A 118 -5.36 -8.88 -5.99
N LEU A 119 -6.38 -8.73 -6.82
CA LEU A 119 -6.25 -8.72 -8.26
C LEU A 119 -5.97 -7.30 -8.74
N ILE A 120 -4.89 -7.13 -9.48
CA ILE A 120 -4.62 -5.89 -10.20
C ILE A 120 -5.54 -5.81 -11.43
N TYR A 121 -6.31 -4.74 -11.54
CA TYR A 121 -7.20 -4.48 -12.67
C TYR A 121 -6.49 -3.79 -13.83
N SER A 122 -5.72 -2.75 -13.54
CA SER A 122 -4.96 -1.96 -14.53
C SER A 122 -3.97 -1.01 -13.81
N VAL A 123 -3.18 -0.29 -14.59
CA VAL A 123 -2.22 0.71 -14.14
C VAL A 123 -2.31 1.95 -15.03
N ASN A 124 -2.05 3.14 -14.47
CA ASN A 124 -1.91 4.34 -15.28
C ASN A 124 -0.58 4.29 -16.05
N LYS A 125 -0.64 4.18 -17.38
CA LYS A 125 0.52 4.32 -18.26
C LYS A 125 0.42 5.66 -18.99
N PRO A 126 1.54 6.36 -19.26
CA PRO A 126 2.93 5.94 -19.12
C PRO A 126 3.60 6.28 -17.77
N ASP A 127 3.00 7.15 -16.97
CA ASP A 127 3.70 7.75 -15.82
C ASP A 127 3.70 6.88 -14.55
N LEU A 128 3.00 5.73 -14.56
CA LEU A 128 2.88 4.76 -13.46
C LEU A 128 2.61 5.40 -12.09
N GLN A 129 1.77 6.43 -12.09
CA GLN A 129 1.38 7.15 -10.88
C GLN A 129 0.20 6.52 -10.15
N THR A 130 -0.42 5.46 -10.71
CA THR A 130 -1.60 4.83 -10.13
C THR A 130 -1.68 3.35 -10.46
N LEU A 131 -1.97 2.54 -9.44
CA LEU A 131 -2.32 1.12 -9.55
C LEU A 131 -3.81 0.95 -9.21
N VAL A 132 -4.52 0.10 -9.94
CA VAL A 132 -5.95 -0.14 -9.72
C VAL A 132 -6.15 -1.60 -9.34
N PHE A 133 -6.81 -1.83 -8.21
CA PHE A 133 -7.06 -3.16 -7.63
C PHE A 133 -8.56 -3.42 -7.49
N ASN A 134 -8.96 -4.67 -7.28
CA ASN A 134 -10.28 -4.95 -6.72
C ASN A 134 -10.38 -4.39 -5.30
N ASN A 135 -11.54 -3.82 -4.96
CA ASN A 135 -11.79 -3.36 -3.61
C ASN A 135 -12.18 -4.55 -2.72
N LEU A 136 -11.24 -5.05 -1.92
CA LEU A 136 -11.48 -6.17 -1.01
C LEU A 136 -12.56 -5.87 0.04
N GLY A 137 -12.77 -4.61 0.41
CA GLY A 137 -13.86 -4.24 1.32
C GLY A 137 -15.24 -4.54 0.74
N ALA A 138 -15.38 -4.56 -0.60
CA ALA A 138 -16.60 -4.99 -1.27
C ALA A 138 -16.71 -6.53 -1.39
N GLU A 139 -15.67 -7.27 -0.98
CA GLU A 139 -15.62 -8.74 -0.91
C GLU A 139 -15.63 -9.24 0.55
N ASP A 140 -16.16 -8.42 1.48
CA ASP A 140 -16.29 -8.72 2.91
C ASP A 140 -14.95 -8.94 3.66
N TYR A 141 -13.84 -8.44 3.11
CA TYR A 141 -12.59 -8.34 3.87
C TYR A 141 -12.65 -7.14 4.82
N GLU A 142 -12.22 -7.37 6.05
CA GLU A 142 -12.20 -6.37 7.11
C GLU A 142 -10.79 -6.17 7.66
N ASP A 143 -10.49 -4.94 8.04
CA ASP A 143 -9.33 -4.63 8.88
C ASP A 143 -9.50 -5.23 10.28
N PRO A 144 -8.41 -5.43 11.04
CA PRO A 144 -8.50 -5.83 12.44
C PRO A 144 -9.41 -4.87 13.23
N LYS A 145 -10.42 -5.41 13.93
CA LYS A 145 -11.39 -4.63 14.73
C LYS A 145 -10.76 -3.61 15.67
N ASN A 146 -9.55 -3.92 16.16
CA ASN A 146 -8.74 -2.94 16.84
C ASN A 146 -7.29 -3.07 16.37
N LYS A 147 -6.90 -2.17 15.47
CA LYS A 147 -5.56 -2.15 14.90
C LYS A 147 -4.43 -1.98 15.94
N ARG A 148 -4.73 -1.39 17.12
CA ARG A 148 -3.78 -1.27 18.25
C ARG A 148 -3.49 -2.61 18.93
N PHE A 149 -4.53 -3.43 19.13
CA PHE A 149 -4.36 -4.78 19.71
C PHE A 149 -3.89 -5.79 18.65
N GLY A 150 -4.20 -5.54 17.37
CA GLY A 150 -3.80 -6.37 16.25
C GLY A 150 -4.79 -7.50 15.98
N LEU A 151 -4.29 -8.58 15.37
CA LEU A 151 -5.06 -9.79 15.08
C LEU A 151 -5.13 -10.71 16.31
N ASP A 152 -6.24 -11.42 16.48
CA ASP A 152 -6.31 -12.52 17.45
C ASP A 152 -5.45 -13.73 17.04
N ASP A 153 -5.22 -14.65 17.98
CA ASP A 153 -4.31 -15.79 17.79
C ASP A 153 -4.70 -16.69 16.60
N ASP A 154 -5.99 -16.86 16.33
CA ASP A 154 -6.47 -17.66 15.20
C ASP A 154 -6.11 -16.99 13.87
N HIS A 155 -6.28 -15.68 13.77
CA HIS A 155 -5.88 -14.90 12.60
C HIS A 155 -4.35 -14.83 12.46
N VAL A 156 -3.61 -14.65 13.56
CA VAL A 156 -2.14 -14.68 13.54
C VAL A 156 -1.65 -16.02 12.99
N LEU A 157 -2.21 -17.14 13.47
CA LEU A 157 -1.85 -18.47 12.98
C LEU A 157 -2.12 -18.62 11.46
N LYS A 158 -3.24 -18.08 10.97
CA LYS A 158 -3.54 -18.08 9.51
C LYS A 158 -2.51 -17.26 8.74
N VAL A 159 -2.15 -16.07 9.22
CA VAL A 159 -1.11 -15.22 8.60
C VAL A 159 0.25 -15.91 8.60
N CYS A 160 0.65 -16.56 9.70
CA CYS A 160 1.90 -17.30 9.77
C CYS A 160 1.94 -18.46 8.77
N LYS A 161 0.85 -19.23 8.64
CA LYS A 161 0.73 -20.29 7.64
C LYS A 161 0.82 -19.74 6.22
N TRP A 162 0.14 -18.61 5.97
CA TRP A 162 0.19 -17.90 4.70
C TRP A 162 1.63 -17.50 4.36
N LEU A 163 2.32 -16.79 5.26
CA LEU A 163 3.70 -16.37 5.05
C LEU A 163 4.66 -17.56 4.83
N ALA A 164 4.47 -18.65 5.58
CA ALA A 164 5.26 -19.86 5.40
C ALA A 164 5.06 -20.50 4.00
N GLU A 165 3.80 -20.59 3.52
CA GLU A 165 3.51 -21.09 2.18
C GLU A 165 4.05 -20.15 1.10
N LEU A 166 3.95 -18.83 1.26
CA LEU A 166 4.52 -17.86 0.32
C LEU A 166 6.05 -18.02 0.22
N HIS A 167 6.76 -18.03 1.36
CA HIS A 167 8.22 -18.19 1.39
C HIS A 167 8.66 -19.53 0.82
N GLY A 168 7.99 -20.63 1.20
CA GLY A 168 8.28 -21.95 0.65
C GLY A 168 8.05 -22.01 -0.86
N SER A 169 6.96 -21.41 -1.34
CA SER A 169 6.64 -21.34 -2.76
C SER A 169 7.66 -20.51 -3.54
N ALA A 170 8.07 -19.36 -3.01
CA ALA A 170 9.13 -18.54 -3.61
C ALA A 170 10.46 -19.32 -3.72
N HIS A 171 10.84 -20.06 -2.67
CA HIS A 171 12.02 -20.91 -2.70
C HIS A 171 11.93 -21.96 -3.83
N VAL A 172 10.80 -22.67 -3.93
CA VAL A 172 10.58 -23.67 -4.98
C VAL A 172 10.58 -23.05 -6.37
N LEU A 173 9.96 -21.88 -6.54
CA LEU A 173 10.00 -21.10 -7.78
C LEU A 173 11.46 -20.90 -8.22
N PHE A 174 12.30 -20.38 -7.33
CA PHE A 174 13.68 -20.07 -7.68
C PHE A 174 14.54 -21.31 -7.95
N GLN A 175 14.20 -22.48 -7.39
CA GLN A 175 14.84 -23.74 -7.75
C GLN A 175 14.43 -24.24 -9.14
N LYS A 176 13.18 -23.97 -9.55
CA LYS A 176 12.61 -24.43 -10.83
C LYS A 176 12.85 -23.47 -11.99
N TYR A 177 13.08 -22.20 -11.71
CA TYR A 177 13.29 -21.20 -12.75
C TYR A 177 14.58 -21.49 -13.51
N PRO A 178 14.58 -21.46 -14.86
CA PRO A 178 15.79 -21.68 -15.64
C PRO A 178 16.91 -20.69 -15.26
N GLY A 179 18.07 -21.21 -14.83
CA GLY A 179 19.18 -20.38 -14.33
C GLY A 179 19.06 -19.96 -12.85
N GLY A 180 18.03 -20.44 -12.15
CA GLY A 180 17.85 -20.28 -10.72
C GLY A 180 17.48 -18.85 -10.28
N PHE A 181 17.66 -18.56 -8.99
CA PHE A 181 17.37 -17.24 -8.41
C PHE A 181 18.13 -16.10 -9.08
N THR A 182 19.41 -16.29 -9.42
CA THR A 182 20.24 -15.24 -10.02
C THR A 182 19.69 -14.80 -11.38
N GLU A 183 19.31 -15.77 -12.23
CA GLU A 183 18.75 -15.50 -13.54
C GLU A 183 17.33 -14.94 -13.43
N TRP A 184 16.51 -15.46 -12.50
CA TRP A 184 15.20 -14.87 -12.19
C TRP A 184 15.34 -13.41 -11.76
N LYS A 185 16.25 -13.12 -10.83
CA LYS A 185 16.49 -11.75 -10.36
C LYS A 185 16.91 -10.86 -11.52
N LYS A 186 17.86 -11.30 -12.35
CA LYS A 186 18.35 -10.55 -13.53
C LYS A 186 17.23 -10.22 -14.51
N ASN A 187 16.42 -11.21 -14.86
CA ASN A 187 15.40 -11.10 -15.90
C ASN A 187 14.12 -10.40 -15.44
N ASN A 188 13.99 -10.12 -14.15
CA ASN A 188 12.84 -9.43 -13.58
C ASN A 188 13.26 -8.09 -12.97
N PHE A 189 12.31 -7.17 -12.86
CA PHE A 189 12.51 -5.77 -12.46
C PHE A 189 13.26 -5.57 -11.11
N PHE A 190 13.44 -6.63 -10.33
CA PHE A 190 14.20 -6.64 -9.07
C PHE A 190 15.73 -6.59 -9.24
N SER A 191 16.27 -6.65 -10.46
CA SER A 191 17.71 -6.58 -10.71
C SER A 191 18.30 -5.18 -10.71
N GLU A 192 17.55 -4.15 -11.12
CA GLU A 192 18.13 -2.83 -11.44
C GLU A 192 17.75 -1.69 -10.47
N THR A 193 16.69 -1.83 -9.66
CA THR A 193 16.11 -0.69 -8.92
C THR A 193 16.45 -0.60 -7.43
N ILE A 194 17.28 -1.50 -6.91
CA ILE A 194 17.99 -1.26 -5.65
C ILE A 194 19.48 -1.38 -5.94
N GLN A 195 20.09 -0.30 -6.41
CA GLN A 195 21.41 -0.01 -5.89
C GLN A 195 21.22 0.03 -4.36
N SER A 196 21.94 -0.81 -3.62
CA SER A 196 21.98 -0.79 -2.15
C SER A 196 21.97 0.63 -1.61
N ASP A 197 22.72 1.49 -2.30
CA ASP A 197 22.88 2.91 -2.09
C ASP A 197 21.58 3.70 -2.04
N ASN A 198 20.54 3.33 -2.79
CA ASN A 198 19.24 4.01 -2.72
C ASN A 198 18.48 3.61 -1.46
N PHE A 199 18.45 2.32 -1.10
CA PHE A 199 17.80 1.88 0.13
C PHE A 199 18.53 2.40 1.38
N ASP A 200 19.86 2.46 1.32
CA ASP A 200 20.67 3.08 2.37
C ASP A 200 20.38 4.59 2.43
N LYS A 201 20.34 5.30 1.29
CA LYS A 201 19.89 6.71 1.24
C LYS A 201 18.47 6.92 1.76
N TYR A 202 17.53 6.00 1.51
CA TYR A 202 16.18 6.06 2.08
C TYR A 202 16.23 6.04 3.59
N THR A 203 16.96 5.05 4.10
CA THR A 203 17.08 4.75 5.52
C THR A 203 17.78 5.92 6.20
N ASP A 204 18.84 6.44 5.59
CA ASP A 204 19.56 7.63 6.02
C ASP A 204 18.67 8.87 5.96
N ALA A 205 17.88 9.09 4.92
CA ALA A 205 16.96 10.22 4.83
C ALA A 205 15.87 10.16 5.91
N MET A 206 15.33 8.96 6.18
CA MET A 206 14.37 8.73 7.25
C MET A 206 15.01 8.98 8.62
N LEU A 207 16.20 8.41 8.88
CA LEU A 207 16.97 8.60 10.11
C LEU A 207 17.33 10.08 10.31
N ASN A 208 17.81 10.76 9.28
CA ASN A 208 18.13 12.19 9.32
C ASN A 208 16.88 13.04 9.58
N GLY A 209 15.72 12.65 9.05
CA GLY A 209 14.44 13.27 9.39
C GLY A 209 14.14 13.17 10.89
N PHE A 210 14.35 11.99 11.50
CA PHE A 210 14.24 11.82 12.96
C PHE A 210 15.30 12.60 13.73
N TYR A 211 16.56 12.59 13.28
CA TYR A 211 17.63 13.35 13.92
C TYR A 211 17.36 14.85 13.90
N ASN A 212 16.90 15.40 12.78
CA ASN A 212 16.54 16.81 12.67
C ASN A 212 15.37 17.15 13.60
N LEU A 213 14.35 16.29 13.67
CA LEU A 213 13.26 16.45 14.64
C LEU A 213 13.76 16.46 16.08
N LEU A 214 14.68 15.54 16.44
CA LEU A 214 15.27 15.47 17.78
C LEU A 214 16.21 16.65 18.07
N GLU A 215 16.92 17.16 17.08
CA GLU A 215 17.75 18.37 17.18
C GLU A 215 16.88 19.62 17.35
N ASP A 216 15.79 19.74 16.60
CA ASP A 216 14.81 20.82 16.76
C ASP A 216 14.18 20.79 18.16
N LEU A 217 13.90 19.58 18.68
CA LEU A 217 13.45 19.37 20.07
C LEU A 217 14.53 19.78 21.08
N ARG A 218 15.80 19.43 20.85
CA ARG A 218 16.92 19.73 21.76
C ARG A 218 17.27 21.22 21.79
N ASN A 219 17.16 21.91 20.67
CA ASN A 219 17.62 23.28 20.50
C ASN A 219 16.52 24.33 20.73
N GLY A 220 15.34 23.93 21.22
CA GLY A 220 14.27 24.84 21.63
C GLY A 220 13.53 25.49 20.46
N SER A 221 13.12 24.71 19.47
CA SER A 221 12.23 25.13 18.38
C SER A 221 10.99 25.87 18.91
N GLU A 222 10.58 26.97 18.26
CA GLU A 222 9.36 27.75 18.58
C GLU A 222 8.05 26.96 18.43
N ASN A 223 8.11 25.71 17.96
CA ASN A 223 6.97 24.82 17.82
C ASN A 223 6.65 24.13 19.17
N ASP A 224 6.32 24.93 20.18
CA ASP A 224 5.96 24.49 21.54
C ASP A 224 4.92 23.35 21.51
N SER A 225 4.00 23.35 20.55
CA SER A 225 2.99 22.31 20.38
C SER A 225 3.57 20.94 20.00
N THR A 226 4.61 20.88 19.18
CA THR A 226 5.27 19.62 18.79
C THR A 226 6.12 19.07 19.92
N ILE A 227 6.82 19.95 20.65
CA ILE A 227 7.60 19.58 21.84
C ILE A 227 6.66 19.05 22.93
N GLN A 228 5.59 19.78 23.23
CA GLN A 228 4.61 19.41 24.24
C GLN A 228 3.85 18.13 23.85
N CYS A 229 3.58 17.90 22.56
CA CYS A 229 2.98 16.66 22.06
C CYS A 229 3.93 15.46 22.23
N PHE A 230 5.21 15.63 21.92
CA PHE A 230 6.23 14.59 22.10
C PHE A 230 6.48 14.28 23.58
N GLU A 231 6.60 15.30 24.44
CA GLU A 231 6.74 15.14 25.89
C GLU A 231 5.52 14.47 26.53
N THR A 232 4.31 14.85 26.11
CA THR A 232 3.08 14.20 26.57
C THR A 232 3.03 12.75 26.13
N SER A 233 3.41 12.47 24.88
CA SER A 233 3.47 11.10 24.35
C SER A 233 4.46 10.24 25.11
N LEU A 234 5.65 10.75 25.45
CA LEU A 234 6.63 10.04 26.27
C LEU A 234 6.14 9.84 27.71
N LYS A 235 5.52 10.85 28.32
CA LYS A 235 5.05 10.79 29.70
C LYS A 235 3.91 9.79 29.86
N ASP A 236 2.90 9.84 28.98
CA ASP A 236 1.80 8.86 28.96
C ASP A 236 2.29 7.43 28.70
N PHE A 237 3.41 7.29 27.97
CA PHE A 237 4.01 6.01 27.67
C PHE A 237 4.71 5.34 28.86
N PHE A 238 5.43 6.13 29.66
CA PHE A 238 6.24 5.62 30.77
C PHE A 238 5.55 5.67 32.15
N GLU A 239 4.44 6.40 32.30
CA GLU A 239 3.63 6.34 33.53
C GLU A 239 2.86 5.01 33.60
N GLU A 240 3.08 4.18 34.63
CA GLU A 240 2.29 2.98 34.91
C GLU A 240 1.09 3.31 35.82
N ARG A 241 -0.13 3.11 35.31
CA ARG A 241 -1.39 3.21 36.07
C ARG A 241 -1.92 1.82 36.42
N PRO A 242 -2.76 1.66 37.46
CA PRO A 242 -3.14 0.34 38.01
C PRO A 242 -3.87 -0.63 37.06
N ASN A 243 -4.16 -0.24 35.82
CA ASN A 243 -4.81 -1.06 34.78
C ASN A 243 -4.08 -0.96 33.42
N ASP A 244 -2.85 -0.47 33.39
CA ASP A 244 -2.12 -0.29 32.14
C ASP A 244 -1.60 -1.62 31.58
N ILE A 245 -1.64 -1.72 30.25
CA ILE A 245 -0.90 -2.71 29.48
C ILE A 245 0.60 -2.49 29.61
N SER A 246 1.39 -3.54 29.47
CA SER A 246 2.85 -3.47 29.65
C SER A 246 3.50 -2.45 28.70
N ILE A 247 4.61 -1.85 29.13
CA ILE A 247 5.39 -0.88 28.33
C ILE A 247 5.67 -1.38 26.90
N PRO A 248 6.02 -2.67 26.64
CA PRO A 248 6.16 -3.18 25.28
C PRO A 248 4.87 -3.10 24.43
N VAL A 249 3.69 -3.28 25.05
CA VAL A 249 2.41 -3.11 24.37
C VAL A 249 2.13 -1.62 24.14
N LYS A 250 2.48 -0.74 25.09
CA LYS A 250 2.46 0.71 24.87
C LYS A 250 3.39 1.13 23.72
N MET A 251 4.61 0.57 23.62
CA MET A 251 5.55 0.75 22.49
C MET A 251 4.90 0.39 21.16
N LYS A 252 4.28 -0.79 21.10
CA LYS A 252 3.55 -1.24 19.91
C LYS A 252 2.39 -0.31 19.56
N MET A 253 1.65 0.19 20.55
CA MET A 253 0.49 1.08 20.35
C MET A 253 0.88 2.50 19.98
N ALA A 254 1.90 3.10 20.62
CA ALA A 254 2.35 4.45 20.26
C ALA A 254 2.99 4.47 18.87
N LEU A 255 3.73 3.42 18.48
CA LEU A 255 4.21 3.25 17.11
C LEU A 255 3.07 3.06 16.10
N TYR A 256 1.90 2.62 16.55
CA TYR A 256 0.69 2.52 15.75
C TYR A 256 -0.08 3.86 15.71
N ASP A 257 -0.14 4.58 16.81
CA ASP A 257 -0.86 5.86 16.92
C ASP A 257 -0.09 7.05 16.37
N SER A 258 1.23 7.04 16.49
CA SER A 258 2.12 7.92 15.73
C SER A 258 1.95 7.69 14.24
N ARG A 259 1.30 6.57 13.85
CA ARG A 259 0.96 6.36 12.47
C ARG A 259 -0.29 7.14 12.00
N LEU A 260 -1.24 7.36 12.90
CA LEU A 260 -2.56 7.92 12.57
C LEU A 260 -2.61 9.47 12.49
N ILE A 261 -1.49 10.16 12.68
CA ILE A 261 -1.36 11.64 12.69
C ILE A 261 -0.72 12.12 11.39
#